data_AF-A0A9P0EJ32-F1
#
_entry.id   AF-A0A9P0EJ32-F1
#
_cell.length_a   1.000
_cell.length_b   1.000
_cell.length_c   1.000
_cell.angle_alpha   90.00
_cell.angle_beta   90.00
_cell.angle_gamma   90.00
#
_symmetry.space_group_name_H-M   'P 1'
#
loop_
_entity.id
_entity.type
_entity.pdbx_description
1 polymer ?
#
loop_
_entity_poly.entity_id
_entity_poly.type
_entity_poly.pdbx_seq_one_letter_code
_entity_poly.pdbx_strand_id
1 'polypeptide(L)'
;MMNIINFLYNFLQYLLLTQKQPFHLSLIPTLVDGACTIGIDLEWKPTMVAPAGELALLQLAKEDKVFLIDVLSLANSHHLWGQFAHVFLNNHDILKIGFAMGADSAMLAQCFPIDFAFRMSGLGFLDLSSLWNKLVKDYNFEFPYEANESCSSCSLSQLVALCIGKPLNKREQFSNWETRPLRLTQKVYAALDAYCLIEVYQVIKRLCSERNIPLDDIVQDMMTRTEQGKAKKSKTSKKSKEAIRHRSIATEAKKMKLVCEPSLASMATILRRHGIDTALAELQDIADVAELENRIALSSSWPFKTISEQLPKDKCYLVRSCASTDQYREVIRQLYIIVKPEDIFTRCQACNSDHVTMINKKTVEDWFRQKGTSKTTNCVPAGYSDNEFTDSEEDDYYSLSPRECPDSVKNGSHCYPTTTTGVIVRLDLVIEEQVKSANLICLCEKCGRVFWQTETK
;
A
#
# COMPACT_ATOMS: atom_id res chain seq x y z
N MET A 1 22.99 -24.35 7.85
CA MET A 1 23.00 -25.08 6.55
C MET A 1 21.61 -25.62 6.14
N MET A 2 20.55 -25.39 6.92
CA MET A 2 19.23 -26.06 6.78
C MET A 2 18.07 -25.10 6.42
N ASN A 3 18.36 -23.84 6.05
CA ASN A 3 17.38 -22.75 6.18
C ASN A 3 16.88 -22.06 4.90
N ILE A 4 17.38 -22.37 3.69
CA ILE A 4 16.79 -21.78 2.47
C ILE A 4 16.11 -22.85 1.64
N ILE A 5 16.80 -23.91 1.23
CA ILE A 5 16.18 -24.97 0.42
C ILE A 5 15.13 -25.77 1.21
N ASN A 6 15.42 -26.14 2.47
CA ASN A 6 14.43 -26.79 3.35
C ASN A 6 13.33 -25.83 3.85
N PHE A 7 13.60 -24.53 3.91
CA PHE A 7 12.60 -23.51 4.22
C PHE A 7 11.67 -23.29 3.02
N LEU A 8 12.17 -23.27 1.80
CA LEU A 8 11.34 -23.23 0.60
C LEU A 8 10.44 -24.46 0.45
N TYR A 9 10.97 -25.65 0.74
CA TYR A 9 10.21 -26.89 0.60
C TYR A 9 9.15 -27.08 1.71
N ASN A 10 9.35 -26.52 2.91
CA ASN A 10 8.48 -26.77 4.06
C ASN A 10 7.73 -25.53 4.60
N PHE A 11 8.17 -24.31 4.28
CA PHE A 11 7.71 -23.08 4.94
C PHE A 11 7.38 -21.92 3.99
N LEU A 12 8.10 -21.76 2.87
CA LEU A 12 7.83 -20.67 1.93
C LEU A 12 6.68 -21.04 0.99
N GLN A 13 5.56 -20.35 1.12
CA GLN A 13 4.50 -20.41 0.12
C GLN A 13 4.87 -19.51 -1.05
N TYR A 14 4.90 -20.04 -2.26
CA TYR A 14 4.89 -19.22 -3.47
C TYR A 14 3.55 -19.34 -4.19
N LEU A 15 3.04 -18.20 -4.66
CA LEU A 15 1.78 -18.12 -5.40
C LEU A 15 2.07 -17.68 -6.83
N LEU A 16 1.75 -18.54 -7.81
CA LEU A 16 1.83 -18.20 -9.23
C LEU A 16 0.51 -17.52 -9.64
N LEU A 17 0.61 -16.25 -10.00
CA LEU A 17 -0.50 -15.41 -10.42
C LEU A 17 -0.57 -15.39 -11.95
N THR A 18 -1.72 -15.80 -12.49
CA THR A 18 -2.02 -15.88 -13.93
C THR A 18 -3.44 -15.37 -14.17
N GLN A 19 -3.85 -15.14 -15.43
CA GLN A 19 -5.26 -14.83 -15.77
C GLN A 19 -6.28 -15.89 -15.33
N LYS A 20 -5.88 -17.17 -15.22
CA LYS A 20 -6.77 -18.28 -14.86
C LYS A 20 -7.04 -18.38 -13.37
N GLN A 21 -6.15 -17.83 -12.54
CA GLN A 21 -6.52 -17.48 -11.18
C GLN A 21 -7.19 -16.10 -11.26
N PRO A 22 -8.27 -15.82 -10.51
CA PRO A 22 -8.88 -14.51 -10.55
C PRO A 22 -7.85 -13.45 -10.13
N PHE A 23 -7.23 -12.81 -11.12
CA PHE A 23 -6.41 -11.62 -10.94
C PHE A 23 -7.39 -10.46 -10.73
N HIS A 24 -8.13 -10.53 -9.63
CA HIS A 24 -9.03 -9.47 -9.21
C HIS A 24 -8.23 -8.36 -8.55
N LEU A 25 -8.77 -7.14 -8.64
CA LEU A 25 -8.30 -5.92 -7.97
C LEU A 25 -8.01 -6.11 -6.46
N SER A 26 -8.53 -7.18 -5.84
CA SER A 26 -8.34 -7.54 -4.43
C SER A 26 -6.96 -8.16 -4.11
N LEU A 27 -6.21 -8.63 -5.10
CA LEU A 27 -4.98 -9.38 -4.86
C LEU A 27 -3.73 -8.48 -4.76
N ILE A 28 -3.71 -7.32 -5.44
CA ILE A 28 -2.63 -6.34 -5.31
C ILE A 28 -2.54 -5.79 -3.87
N PRO A 29 -3.64 -5.39 -3.20
CA PRO A 29 -3.60 -5.06 -1.78
C PRO A 29 -3.09 -6.22 -0.91
N THR A 30 -3.47 -7.46 -1.22
CA THR A 30 -3.02 -8.66 -0.48
C THR A 30 -1.51 -8.90 -0.63
N LEU A 31 -0.93 -8.54 -1.79
CA LEU A 31 0.49 -8.68 -2.05
C LEU A 31 1.32 -7.81 -1.12
N VAL A 32 0.85 -6.59 -0.86
CA VAL A 32 1.53 -5.58 -0.06
C VAL A 32 1.09 -5.56 1.41
N ASP A 33 0.01 -6.28 1.74
CA ASP A 33 -0.57 -6.24 3.09
C ASP A 33 0.45 -6.66 4.16
N GLY A 34 0.60 -5.79 5.15
CA GLY A 34 1.53 -5.94 6.27
C GLY A 34 3.02 -5.87 5.91
N ALA A 35 3.40 -5.63 4.65
CA ALA A 35 4.80 -5.62 4.23
C ALA A 35 5.41 -4.22 4.35
N CYS A 36 6.49 -4.07 5.12
CA CYS A 36 7.34 -2.87 5.09
C CYS A 36 8.48 -2.96 4.07
N THR A 37 8.79 -4.16 3.58
CA THR A 37 9.88 -4.39 2.63
C THR A 37 9.49 -5.51 1.69
N ILE A 38 9.72 -5.31 0.39
CA ILE A 38 9.46 -6.28 -0.66
C ILE A 38 10.69 -6.40 -1.56
N GLY A 39 11.19 -7.62 -1.71
CA GLY A 39 12.22 -7.98 -2.69
C GLY A 39 11.62 -8.09 -4.08
N ILE A 40 12.28 -7.49 -5.07
CA ILE A 40 11.85 -7.47 -6.47
C ILE A 40 12.95 -8.06 -7.33
N ASP A 41 12.56 -9.00 -8.18
CA ASP A 41 13.39 -9.49 -9.28
C ASP A 41 12.51 -9.72 -10.53
N LEU A 42 13.14 -9.80 -11.71
CA LEU A 42 12.46 -9.91 -13.00
C LEU A 42 13.14 -10.95 -13.90
N GLU A 43 12.35 -11.65 -14.71
CA GLU A 43 12.87 -12.61 -15.69
C GLU A 43 12.32 -12.38 -17.09
N TRP A 44 13.20 -12.44 -18.07
CA TRP A 44 12.87 -12.33 -19.49
C TRP A 44 13.74 -13.29 -20.30
N LYS A 45 13.33 -13.59 -21.53
CA LYS A 45 14.12 -14.45 -22.40
C LYS A 45 15.43 -13.75 -22.81
N PRO A 46 16.60 -14.39 -22.61
CA PRO A 46 17.86 -13.85 -23.07
C PRO A 46 17.87 -13.71 -24.59
N THR A 47 18.14 -12.52 -25.10
CA THR A 47 18.18 -12.25 -26.55
C THR A 47 19.52 -11.60 -26.89
N MET A 48 20.25 -12.16 -27.86
CA MET A 48 21.58 -11.64 -28.29
C MET A 48 21.49 -10.57 -29.39
N VAL A 49 20.29 -10.28 -29.90
CA VAL A 49 20.03 -9.35 -30.99
C VAL A 49 18.89 -8.42 -30.58
N ALA A 50 18.97 -7.14 -30.93
CA ALA A 50 17.89 -6.18 -30.69
C ALA A 50 16.65 -6.51 -31.54
N PRO A 51 15.42 -6.21 -31.04
CA PRO A 51 15.12 -5.57 -29.76
C PRO A 51 15.33 -6.50 -28.55
N ALA A 52 15.48 -5.90 -27.36
CA ALA A 52 15.56 -6.67 -26.12
C ALA A 52 14.30 -7.53 -25.94
N GLY A 53 14.43 -8.66 -25.23
CA GLY A 53 13.30 -9.56 -24.96
C GLY A 53 12.19 -8.89 -24.15
N GLU A 54 11.01 -9.51 -24.16
CA GLU A 54 9.85 -9.07 -23.38
C GLU A 54 9.91 -9.61 -21.95
N LEU A 55 9.42 -8.82 -20.99
CA LEU A 55 9.30 -9.24 -19.61
C LEU A 55 8.35 -10.45 -19.48
N ALA A 56 8.85 -11.56 -18.94
CA ALA A 56 8.09 -12.79 -18.84
C ALA A 56 7.55 -13.09 -17.44
N LEU A 57 8.28 -12.70 -16.39
CA LEU A 57 7.93 -12.96 -14.99
C LEU A 57 8.39 -11.81 -14.10
N LEU A 58 7.54 -11.41 -13.15
CA LEU A 58 7.88 -10.47 -12.08
C LEU A 58 7.78 -11.21 -10.74
N GLN A 59 8.81 -11.12 -9.91
CA GLN A 59 8.82 -11.76 -8.59
C GLN A 59 8.78 -10.73 -7.48
N LEU A 60 7.90 -10.96 -6.50
CA LEU A 60 7.74 -10.09 -5.34
C LEU A 60 7.80 -10.93 -4.07
N ALA A 61 8.82 -10.70 -3.25
CA ALA A 61 9.08 -11.46 -2.03
C ALA A 61 8.83 -10.61 -0.79
N LYS A 62 8.03 -11.12 0.14
CA LYS A 62 7.95 -10.65 1.52
C LYS A 62 8.48 -11.74 2.46
N GLU A 63 8.52 -11.47 3.76
CA GLU A 63 9.14 -12.35 4.75
C GLU A 63 8.55 -13.77 4.77
N ASP A 64 7.26 -13.94 4.50
CA ASP A 64 6.53 -15.21 4.62
C ASP A 64 6.07 -15.81 3.29
N LYS A 65 6.16 -15.05 2.18
CA LYS A 65 5.53 -15.42 0.91
C LYS A 65 6.23 -14.80 -0.28
N VAL A 66 6.21 -15.53 -1.40
CA VAL A 66 6.68 -15.01 -2.69
C VAL A 66 5.57 -15.09 -3.73
N PHE A 67 5.40 -14.02 -4.50
CA PHE A 67 4.46 -13.94 -5.60
C PHE A 67 5.24 -14.01 -6.91
N LEU A 68 4.84 -14.94 -7.78
CA LEU A 68 5.35 -15.05 -9.13
C LEU A 68 4.25 -14.56 -10.06
N ILE A 69 4.41 -13.37 -10.64
CA ILE A 69 3.44 -12.74 -11.52
C ILE A 69 3.78 -13.07 -12.96
N ASP A 70 2.94 -13.88 -13.60
CA ASP A 70 3.08 -14.25 -15.01
C ASP A 70 2.68 -13.07 -15.91
N VAL A 71 3.68 -12.27 -16.28
CA VAL A 71 3.50 -11.05 -17.07
C VAL A 71 2.94 -11.35 -18.46
N LEU A 72 3.37 -12.44 -19.10
CA LEU A 72 2.85 -12.86 -20.41
C LEU A 72 1.35 -13.16 -20.35
N SER A 73 0.92 -13.84 -19.28
CA SER A 73 -0.50 -14.06 -19.06
C SER A 73 -1.27 -12.76 -18.82
N LEU A 74 -0.64 -11.64 -18.44
CA LEU A 74 -1.30 -10.36 -18.15
C LEU A 74 -1.19 -9.33 -19.28
N ALA A 75 -0.67 -9.70 -20.46
CA ALA A 75 -0.42 -8.76 -21.55
C ALA A 75 -1.63 -7.88 -21.91
N ASN A 76 -2.85 -8.43 -21.88
CA ASN A 76 -4.09 -7.71 -22.21
C ASN A 76 -4.77 -7.02 -21.01
N SER A 77 -4.10 -6.94 -19.87
CA SER A 77 -4.66 -6.47 -18.59
C SER A 77 -4.06 -5.12 -18.14
N HIS A 78 -4.00 -4.14 -19.05
CA HIS A 78 -3.33 -2.85 -18.80
C HIS A 78 -3.84 -2.11 -17.54
N HIS A 79 -5.13 -2.22 -17.21
CA HIS A 79 -5.70 -1.59 -16.01
C HIS A 79 -5.07 -2.11 -14.70
N LEU A 80 -4.60 -3.36 -14.67
CA LEU A 80 -3.96 -3.95 -13.51
C LEU A 80 -2.58 -3.37 -13.25
N TRP A 81 -1.85 -2.97 -14.30
CA TRP A 81 -0.55 -2.31 -14.16
C TRP A 81 -0.67 -0.90 -13.58
N GLY A 82 -1.69 -0.13 -13.98
CA GLY A 82 -1.96 1.18 -13.37
C GLY A 82 -2.27 1.07 -11.87
N GLN A 83 -3.09 0.09 -11.48
CA GLN A 83 -3.36 -0.17 -10.06
C GLN A 83 -2.12 -0.68 -9.32
N PHE A 84 -1.35 -1.58 -9.94
CA PHE A 84 -0.10 -2.09 -9.38
C PHE A 84 0.89 -0.96 -9.10
N ALA A 85 1.03 -0.02 -10.05
CA ALA A 85 1.84 1.17 -9.84
C ALA A 85 1.33 2.01 -8.67
N HIS A 86 0.04 2.29 -8.62
CA HIS A 86 -0.55 3.10 -7.56
C HIS A 86 -0.43 2.47 -6.15
N VAL A 87 -0.75 1.18 -6.01
CA VAL A 87 -0.80 0.49 -4.71
C VAL A 87 0.58 0.06 -4.21
N PHE A 88 1.52 -0.23 -5.11
CA PHE A 88 2.82 -0.78 -4.75
C PHE A 88 4.00 0.07 -5.19
N LEU A 89 4.16 0.37 -6.49
CA LEU A 89 5.37 1.04 -6.97
C LEU A 89 5.50 2.48 -6.43
N ASN A 90 4.39 3.22 -6.41
CA ASN A 90 4.29 4.58 -5.89
C ASN A 90 4.00 4.62 -4.38
N ASN A 91 3.86 3.45 -3.74
CA ASN A 91 3.76 3.37 -2.29
C ASN A 91 5.18 3.40 -1.72
N HIS A 92 5.56 4.54 -1.16
CA HIS A 92 6.92 4.78 -0.69
C HIS A 92 7.16 4.23 0.73
N ASP A 93 6.12 3.80 1.44
CA ASP A 93 6.22 3.22 2.78
C ASP A 93 6.67 1.77 2.74
N ILE A 94 6.46 1.14 1.60
CA ILE A 94 7.03 -0.15 1.29
C ILE A 94 8.40 0.11 0.68
N LEU A 95 9.43 -0.44 1.29
CA LEU A 95 10.77 -0.44 0.74
C LEU A 95 10.90 -1.54 -0.33
N LYS A 96 11.04 -1.15 -1.59
CA LYS A 96 11.28 -2.06 -2.71
C LYS A 96 12.78 -2.27 -2.86
N ILE A 97 13.26 -3.46 -2.53
CA ILE A 97 14.68 -3.82 -2.66
C ILE A 97 14.90 -4.65 -3.91
N GLY A 98 15.95 -4.34 -4.66
CA GLY A 98 16.39 -5.12 -5.83
C GLY A 98 17.91 -5.13 -5.92
N PHE A 99 18.45 -5.71 -6.99
CA PHE A 99 19.90 -5.77 -7.18
C PHE A 99 20.27 -5.38 -8.61
N ALA A 100 21.05 -4.30 -8.76
CA ALA A 100 21.43 -3.77 -10.08
C ALA A 100 20.20 -3.46 -10.97
N MET A 101 19.23 -2.74 -10.40
CA MET A 101 17.84 -2.59 -10.91
C MET A 101 17.70 -1.81 -12.23
N GLY A 102 18.81 -1.39 -12.85
CA GLY A 102 18.78 -0.58 -14.06
C GLY A 102 18.15 -1.29 -15.25
N ALA A 103 18.49 -2.57 -15.47
CA ALA A 103 17.90 -3.39 -16.52
C ALA A 103 16.44 -3.73 -16.20
N ASP A 104 16.16 -4.10 -14.96
CA ASP A 104 14.81 -4.40 -14.47
C ASP A 104 13.87 -3.22 -14.65
N SER A 105 14.34 -2.01 -14.35
CA SER A 105 13.58 -0.79 -14.54
C SER A 105 13.16 -0.61 -15.99
N ALA A 106 14.04 -0.93 -16.95
CA ALA A 106 13.73 -0.82 -18.37
C ALA A 106 12.76 -1.93 -18.84
N MET A 107 12.87 -3.13 -18.28
CA MET A 107 11.95 -4.25 -18.58
C MET A 107 10.55 -3.98 -18.02
N LEU A 108 10.45 -3.56 -16.76
CA LEU A 108 9.17 -3.28 -16.12
C LEU A 108 8.46 -2.06 -16.74
N ALA A 109 9.23 -1.06 -17.21
CA ALA A 109 8.69 0.11 -17.91
C ALA A 109 7.84 -0.27 -19.14
N GLN A 110 8.12 -1.40 -19.80
CA GLN A 110 7.36 -1.88 -20.96
C GLN A 110 5.91 -2.23 -20.64
N CYS A 111 5.59 -2.46 -19.35
CA CYS A 111 4.23 -2.80 -18.90
C CYS A 111 3.31 -1.57 -18.79
N PHE A 112 3.86 -0.36 -18.93
CA PHE A 112 3.12 0.90 -18.75
C PHE A 112 2.93 1.65 -20.07
N PRO A 113 1.93 2.56 -20.14
CA PRO A 113 1.80 3.51 -21.25
C PRO A 113 3.09 4.31 -21.48
N ILE A 114 3.34 4.72 -22.74
CA ILE A 114 4.58 5.40 -23.17
C ILE A 114 4.84 6.70 -22.39
N ASP A 115 3.78 7.39 -21.98
CA ASP A 115 3.80 8.63 -21.20
C ASP A 115 3.95 8.41 -19.69
N PHE A 116 3.94 7.15 -19.23
CA PHE A 116 4.16 6.82 -17.83
C PHE A 116 5.66 6.77 -17.51
N ALA A 117 6.17 7.84 -16.90
CA ALA A 117 7.56 7.92 -16.48
C ALA A 117 7.83 7.05 -15.23
N PHE A 118 8.21 5.79 -15.46
CA PHE A 118 8.57 4.86 -14.39
C PHE A 118 10.09 4.67 -14.24
N ARG A 119 10.57 4.64 -13.00
CA ARG A 119 11.94 4.22 -12.67
C ARG A 119 11.98 3.46 -11.35
N MET A 120 12.76 2.37 -11.30
CA MET A 120 13.08 1.65 -10.06
C MET A 120 14.22 2.33 -9.29
N SER A 121 14.07 3.62 -9.03
CA SER A 121 15.06 4.46 -8.35
C SER A 121 14.38 5.61 -7.64
N GLY A 122 15.00 6.15 -6.60
CA GLY A 122 14.44 7.26 -5.84
C GLY A 122 13.65 6.76 -4.63
N LEU A 123 12.62 7.52 -4.23
CA LEU A 123 11.85 7.24 -3.02
C LEU A 123 11.21 5.85 -3.03
N GLY A 124 11.40 5.11 -1.94
CA GLY A 124 10.86 3.76 -1.77
C GLY A 124 11.56 2.67 -2.57
N PHE A 125 12.67 2.95 -3.27
CA PHE A 125 13.49 1.95 -3.96
C PHE A 125 14.92 1.90 -3.41
N LEU A 126 15.46 0.70 -3.23
CA LEU A 126 16.83 0.49 -2.76
C LEU A 126 17.52 -0.61 -3.57
N ASP A 127 18.53 -0.19 -4.33
CA ASP A 127 19.43 -1.12 -5.02
C ASP A 127 20.52 -1.62 -4.06
N LEU A 128 20.47 -2.92 -3.73
CA LEU A 128 21.42 -3.56 -2.84
C LEU A 128 22.85 -3.59 -3.40
N SER A 129 23.04 -3.57 -4.72
CA SER A 129 24.36 -3.44 -5.33
C SER A 129 24.98 -2.07 -4.99
N SER A 130 24.17 -1.01 -5.08
CA SER A 130 24.59 0.34 -4.72
C SER A 130 24.85 0.48 -3.21
N LEU A 131 23.99 -0.13 -2.38
CA LEU A 131 24.16 -0.12 -0.92
C LEU A 131 25.42 -0.87 -0.50
N TRP A 132 25.64 -2.06 -1.06
CA TRP A 132 26.84 -2.87 -0.79
C TRP A 132 28.11 -2.07 -1.09
N ASN A 133 28.22 -1.49 -2.29
CA ASN A 133 29.36 -0.66 -2.67
C ASN A 133 29.58 0.51 -1.70
N LYS A 134 28.49 1.18 -1.29
CA LYS A 134 28.55 2.30 -0.34
C LYS A 134 29.03 1.86 1.05
N LEU A 135 28.52 0.75 1.57
CA LEU A 135 28.91 0.25 2.88
C LEU A 135 30.39 -0.17 2.93
N VAL A 136 30.86 -0.90 1.92
CA VAL A 136 32.27 -1.29 1.83
C VAL A 136 33.17 -0.06 1.75
N LYS A 137 32.83 0.89 0.86
CA LYS A 137 33.65 2.07 0.61
C LYS A 137 33.69 3.06 1.79
N ASP A 138 32.53 3.39 2.35
CA ASP A 138 32.41 4.49 3.31
C ASP A 138 32.55 4.01 4.78
N TYR A 139 32.35 2.71 5.05
CA TYR A 139 32.30 2.15 6.41
C TYR A 139 33.22 0.96 6.63
N ASN A 140 34.05 0.59 5.63
CA ASN A 140 34.88 -0.62 5.68
C ASN A 140 34.07 -1.86 6.11
N PHE A 141 32.89 -2.01 5.51
CA PHE A 141 31.91 -3.00 5.95
C PHE A 141 32.36 -4.42 5.61
N GLU A 142 32.55 -5.23 6.65
CA GLU A 142 32.90 -6.65 6.51
C GLU A 142 31.68 -7.56 6.61
N PHE A 143 31.53 -8.50 5.69
CA PHE A 143 30.44 -9.46 5.72
C PHE A 143 30.80 -10.70 6.58
N PRO A 144 29.81 -11.49 7.04
CA PRO A 144 30.05 -12.63 7.93
C PRO A 144 30.86 -13.77 7.30
N TYR A 145 30.85 -13.88 5.98
CA TYR A 145 31.54 -14.91 5.23
C TYR A 145 32.51 -14.30 4.22
N GLU A 146 33.54 -15.07 3.87
CA GLU A 146 34.54 -14.67 2.89
C GLU A 146 34.00 -14.67 1.47
N ALA A 147 34.68 -13.93 0.59
CA ALA A 147 34.32 -13.89 -0.81
C ALA A 147 34.51 -15.26 -1.44
N ASN A 148 33.56 -15.69 -2.27
CA ASN A 148 33.68 -16.94 -2.97
C ASN A 148 34.31 -16.68 -4.34
N GLU A 149 35.55 -17.15 -4.53
CA GLU A 149 36.29 -16.99 -5.79
C GLU A 149 35.55 -17.57 -7.00
N SER A 150 34.62 -18.50 -6.80
CA SER A 150 33.81 -19.09 -7.88
C SER A 150 32.69 -18.17 -8.37
N CYS A 151 32.44 -17.03 -7.73
CA CYS A 151 31.40 -16.08 -8.11
C CYS A 151 31.97 -14.89 -8.86
N SER A 152 31.21 -14.39 -9.84
CA SER A 152 31.51 -13.11 -10.47
C SER A 152 31.47 -12.00 -9.41
N SER A 153 32.52 -11.16 -9.40
CA SER A 153 32.61 -10.01 -8.51
C SER A 153 31.38 -9.11 -8.65
N CYS A 154 30.93 -8.54 -7.54
CA CYS A 154 29.78 -7.63 -7.50
C CYS A 154 28.45 -8.21 -8.04
N SER A 155 28.24 -9.53 -8.00
CA SER A 155 26.96 -10.16 -8.36
C SER A 155 26.05 -10.44 -7.15
N LEU A 156 24.75 -10.61 -7.39
CA LEU A 156 23.79 -10.98 -6.34
C LEU A 156 24.21 -12.29 -5.66
N SER A 157 24.59 -13.30 -6.45
CA SER A 157 25.10 -14.58 -5.94
C SER A 157 26.32 -14.41 -5.01
N GLN A 158 27.20 -13.46 -5.31
CA GLN A 158 28.35 -13.15 -4.46
C GLN A 158 27.92 -12.45 -3.17
N LEU A 159 26.99 -11.49 -3.24
CA LEU A 159 26.45 -10.83 -2.06
C LEU A 159 25.72 -11.80 -1.13
N VAL A 160 24.95 -12.73 -1.71
CA VAL A 160 24.30 -13.82 -0.97
C VAL A 160 25.34 -14.73 -0.32
N ALA A 161 26.41 -15.11 -1.02
CA ALA A 161 27.50 -15.88 -0.45
C ALA A 161 28.19 -15.16 0.73
N LEU A 162 28.44 -13.86 0.60
CA LEU A 162 29.01 -13.03 1.66
C LEU A 162 28.09 -12.95 2.89
N CYS A 163 26.77 -12.89 2.70
CA CYS A 163 25.81 -12.73 3.80
C CYS A 163 25.42 -14.07 4.47
N ILE A 164 25.29 -15.14 3.68
CA ILE A 164 24.63 -16.40 4.07
C ILE A 164 25.58 -17.61 3.94
N GLY A 165 26.77 -17.42 3.37
CA GLY A 165 27.84 -18.42 3.28
C GLY A 165 27.73 -19.38 2.10
N LYS A 166 26.72 -19.22 1.22
CA LYS A 166 26.55 -20.03 0.01
C LYS A 166 26.06 -19.18 -1.17
N PRO A 167 26.54 -19.43 -2.40
CA PRO A 167 26.08 -18.72 -3.59
C PRO A 167 24.69 -19.18 -4.03
N LEU A 168 24.04 -18.39 -4.89
CA LEU A 168 22.81 -18.77 -5.58
C LEU A 168 23.11 -19.79 -6.69
N ASN A 169 22.14 -20.66 -6.96
CA ASN A 169 22.23 -21.63 -8.05
C ASN A 169 21.79 -20.98 -9.36
N LYS A 170 22.75 -20.61 -10.24
CA LYS A 170 22.51 -19.91 -11.51
C LYS A 170 21.94 -20.77 -12.67
N ARG A 171 21.52 -22.01 -12.42
CA ARG A 171 21.17 -22.96 -13.49
C ARG A 171 20.01 -22.49 -14.39
N GLU A 172 19.03 -21.78 -13.84
CA GLU A 172 17.86 -21.32 -14.59
C GLU A 172 17.97 -19.87 -15.09
N GLN A 173 19.09 -19.18 -14.83
CA GLN A 173 19.32 -17.77 -15.20
C GLN A 173 19.11 -17.51 -16.70
N PHE A 174 19.55 -18.45 -17.55
CA PHE A 174 19.39 -18.36 -19.01
C PHE A 174 18.31 -19.30 -19.54
N SER A 175 17.33 -19.66 -18.72
CA SER A 175 16.23 -20.54 -19.13
C SER A 175 15.28 -19.83 -20.10
N ASN A 176 14.49 -20.62 -20.85
CA ASN A 176 13.40 -20.04 -21.64
C ASN A 176 12.22 -19.66 -20.73
N TRP A 177 12.23 -18.42 -20.25
CA TRP A 177 11.23 -17.84 -19.36
C TRP A 177 9.86 -17.57 -20.02
N GLU A 178 9.75 -17.71 -21.34
CA GLU A 178 8.47 -17.65 -22.06
C GLU A 178 7.71 -18.99 -22.02
N THR A 179 8.38 -20.09 -21.60
CA THR A 179 7.76 -21.41 -21.57
C THR A 179 6.59 -21.44 -20.58
N ARG A 180 5.44 -21.97 -21.02
CA ARG A 180 4.28 -22.22 -20.15
C ARG A 180 3.81 -23.67 -20.27
N PRO A 181 3.51 -24.36 -19.14
CA PRO A 181 3.71 -23.90 -17.77
C PRO A 181 5.20 -23.82 -17.39
N LEU A 182 5.55 -22.93 -16.44
CA LEU A 182 6.90 -22.89 -15.87
C LEU A 182 7.22 -24.21 -15.15
N ARG A 183 8.45 -24.71 -15.31
CA ARG A 183 8.94 -25.88 -14.57
C ARG A 183 9.05 -25.57 -13.08
N LEU A 184 9.02 -26.61 -12.25
CA LEU A 184 9.24 -26.45 -10.81
C LEU A 184 10.58 -25.79 -10.50
N THR A 185 11.65 -26.18 -11.22
CA THR A 185 12.98 -25.59 -11.04
C THR A 185 13.04 -24.11 -11.36
N GLN A 186 12.34 -23.66 -12.41
CA GLN A 186 12.20 -22.24 -12.77
C GLN A 186 11.44 -21.46 -11.67
N LYS A 187 10.34 -22.01 -11.15
CA LYS A 187 9.58 -21.36 -10.06
C LYS A 187 10.41 -21.23 -8.79
N VAL A 188 11.15 -22.28 -8.42
CA VAL A 188 12.03 -22.28 -7.24
C VAL A 188 13.17 -21.28 -7.42
N TYR A 189 13.78 -21.23 -8.61
CA TYR A 189 14.82 -20.25 -8.94
C TYR A 189 14.29 -18.82 -8.81
N ALA A 190 13.21 -18.49 -9.52
CA ALA A 190 12.63 -17.14 -9.52
C ALA A 190 12.19 -16.71 -8.11
N ALA A 191 11.63 -17.64 -7.33
CA ALA A 191 11.26 -17.35 -5.95
C ALA A 191 12.47 -17.04 -5.06
N LEU A 192 13.60 -17.73 -5.28
CA LEU A 192 14.84 -17.51 -4.54
C LEU A 192 15.49 -16.17 -4.86
N ASP A 193 15.52 -15.77 -6.13
CA ASP A 193 16.22 -14.56 -6.54
C ASP A 193 15.56 -13.31 -5.93
N ALA A 194 14.22 -13.29 -5.78
CA ALA A 194 13.54 -12.24 -5.01
C ALA A 194 13.66 -12.40 -3.49
N TYR A 195 13.50 -13.62 -2.94
CA TYR A 195 13.52 -13.83 -1.48
C TYR A 195 14.90 -13.59 -0.87
N CYS A 196 15.97 -13.94 -1.58
CA CYS A 196 17.33 -13.76 -1.08
C CYS A 196 17.67 -12.28 -0.81
N LEU A 197 17.01 -11.34 -1.49
CA LEU A 197 17.16 -9.90 -1.25
C LEU A 197 16.71 -9.53 0.17
N ILE A 198 15.60 -10.10 0.65
CA ILE A 198 15.08 -9.88 2.01
C ILE A 198 16.10 -10.39 3.02
N GLU A 199 16.58 -11.63 2.86
CA GLU A 199 17.57 -12.24 3.76
C GLU A 199 18.88 -11.43 3.80
N VAL A 200 19.39 -11.04 2.63
CA VAL A 200 20.59 -10.19 2.51
C VAL A 200 20.39 -8.86 3.24
N TYR A 201 19.26 -8.20 3.03
CA TYR A 201 18.96 -6.92 3.67
C TYR A 201 18.87 -7.06 5.20
N GLN A 202 18.25 -8.14 5.71
CA GLN A 202 18.19 -8.41 7.15
C GLN A 202 19.58 -8.67 7.76
N VAL A 203 20.46 -9.39 7.06
CA VAL A 203 21.86 -9.56 7.49
C VAL A 203 22.58 -8.22 7.54
N ILE A 204 22.46 -7.39 6.51
CA ILE A 204 23.05 -6.04 6.47
C ILE A 204 22.51 -5.19 7.64
N LYS A 205 21.20 -5.19 7.85
CA LYS A 205 20.53 -4.43 8.93
C LYS A 205 21.05 -4.83 10.32
N ARG A 206 21.15 -6.14 10.58
CA ARG A 206 21.70 -6.67 11.83
C ARG A 206 23.15 -6.22 12.04
N LEU A 207 24.01 -6.38 11.04
CA LEU A 207 25.43 -5.99 11.14
C LEU A 207 25.61 -4.48 11.30
N CYS A 208 24.81 -3.67 10.61
CA CYS A 208 24.80 -2.23 10.82
C CYS A 208 24.43 -1.88 12.25
N SER A 209 23.42 -2.54 12.83
CA SER A 209 23.01 -2.34 14.22
C SER A 209 24.13 -2.74 15.20
N GLU A 210 24.74 -3.91 15.01
CA GLU A 210 25.85 -4.39 15.86
C GLU A 210 27.06 -3.45 15.84
N ARG A 211 27.27 -2.74 14.72
CA ARG A 211 28.43 -1.85 14.49
C ARG A 211 28.10 -0.37 14.59
N ASN A 212 26.90 0.00 15.02
CA ASN A 212 26.43 1.40 15.11
C ASN A 212 26.57 2.18 13.78
N ILE A 213 26.38 1.50 12.65
CA ILE A 213 26.32 2.13 11.33
C ILE A 213 24.88 2.63 11.10
N PRO A 214 24.66 3.92 10.77
CA PRO A 214 23.33 4.50 10.66
C PRO A 214 22.67 4.11 9.32
N LEU A 215 22.26 2.84 9.18
CA LEU A 215 21.72 2.29 7.92
C LEU A 215 20.52 3.09 7.40
N ASP A 216 19.58 3.47 8.27
CA ASP A 216 18.38 4.19 7.85
C ASP A 216 18.72 5.56 7.24
N ASP A 217 19.69 6.28 7.82
CA ASP A 217 20.18 7.55 7.25
C ASP A 217 20.87 7.34 5.89
N ILE A 218 21.61 6.24 5.73
CA ILE A 218 22.31 5.90 4.49
C ILE A 218 21.30 5.60 3.39
N VAL A 219 20.32 4.75 3.68
CA VAL A 219 19.26 4.36 2.74
C VAL A 219 18.46 5.59 2.33
N GLN A 220 18.14 6.47 3.29
CA GLN A 220 17.41 7.69 2.99
C GLN A 220 18.18 8.67 2.10
N ASP A 221 19.47 8.87 2.38
CA ASP A 221 20.36 9.68 1.55
C ASP A 221 20.50 9.11 0.13
N MET A 222 20.48 7.78 -0.03
CA MET A 222 20.50 7.15 -1.35
C MET A 222 19.21 7.39 -2.14
N MET A 223 18.04 7.28 -1.50
CA MET A 223 16.74 7.46 -2.15
C MET A 223 16.47 8.91 -2.57
N THR A 224 16.90 9.87 -1.76
CA THR A 224 16.63 11.30 -1.98
C THR A 224 17.59 11.97 -2.97
N ARG A 225 18.82 11.44 -3.11
CA ARG A 225 19.82 11.98 -4.04
C ARG A 225 19.46 11.80 -5.51
N THR A 226 18.60 10.85 -5.84
CA THR A 226 18.22 10.61 -7.24
C THR A 226 17.30 11.70 -7.79
N GLU A 227 16.57 12.40 -6.93
CA GLU A 227 15.65 13.47 -7.34
C GLU A 227 16.29 14.87 -7.37
N GLN A 228 17.36 15.07 -6.59
CA GLN A 228 18.07 16.36 -6.55
C GLN A 228 19.22 16.38 -7.54
N GLY A 229 18.95 16.85 -8.76
CA GLY A 229 19.99 17.26 -9.71
C GLY A 229 20.98 18.20 -9.02
N LYS A 230 22.27 17.82 -9.05
CA LYS A 230 23.49 18.56 -8.63
C LYS A 230 23.25 19.97 -8.03
N ALA A 231 22.86 20.04 -6.75
CA ALA A 231 23.00 21.26 -5.95
C ALA A 231 24.07 21.06 -4.87
N LYS A 232 25.00 22.01 -4.79
CA LYS A 232 26.18 22.01 -3.89
C LYS A 232 25.77 21.80 -2.42
N LYS A 233 26.40 20.83 -1.75
CA LYS A 233 26.29 20.62 -0.30
C LYS A 233 26.79 21.86 0.46
N SER A 234 25.91 22.52 1.21
CA SER A 234 26.34 23.29 2.37
C SER A 234 26.58 22.32 3.54
N LYS A 235 27.70 22.49 4.23
CA LYS A 235 27.97 21.80 5.49
C LYS A 235 27.16 22.51 6.58
N THR A 236 26.22 21.82 7.20
CA THR A 236 25.72 22.23 8.52
C THR A 236 25.69 21.01 9.44
N SER A 237 26.11 21.25 10.68
CA SER A 237 26.52 20.28 11.67
C SER A 237 25.36 19.45 12.21
N LYS A 238 25.63 18.15 12.40
CA LYS A 238 24.80 17.17 13.10
C LYS A 238 24.43 17.65 14.52
N LYS A 239 23.13 17.65 14.82
CA LYS A 239 22.59 17.26 16.14
C LYS A 239 21.37 16.39 15.91
N SER A 240 21.50 15.09 16.16
CA SER A 240 20.40 14.14 16.17
C SER A 240 19.42 14.51 17.28
N LYS A 241 18.26 15.05 16.89
CA LYS A 241 17.15 15.28 17.81
C LYS A 241 16.28 14.01 17.81
N GLU A 242 16.58 13.05 18.70
CA GLU A 242 15.75 11.85 18.90
C GLU A 242 14.26 12.16 19.13
N ALA A 243 13.36 11.45 18.44
CA ALA A 243 11.90 11.56 18.49
C ALA A 243 11.27 11.15 19.85
N ILE A 244 9.96 11.42 20.04
CA ILE A 244 9.17 10.91 21.18
C ILE A 244 9.40 9.40 21.31
N ARG A 245 9.96 8.98 22.45
CA ARG A 245 10.07 7.56 22.81
C ARG A 245 8.82 7.04 23.52
N HIS A 246 8.16 7.87 24.34
CA HIS A 246 6.92 7.58 25.07
C HIS A 246 6.37 8.86 25.70
N ARG A 247 5.06 9.10 25.65
CA ARG A 247 4.42 10.26 26.31
C ARG A 247 4.05 9.91 27.75
N SER A 248 4.49 10.72 28.71
CA SER A 248 4.27 10.45 30.14
C SER A 248 2.88 10.82 30.65
N ILE A 249 2.13 11.61 29.88
CA ILE A 249 0.84 12.16 30.27
C ILE A 249 -0.26 11.46 29.51
N ALA A 250 -1.14 10.78 30.24
CA ALA A 250 -2.30 10.13 29.67
C ALA A 250 -3.27 11.18 29.10
N THR A 251 -3.75 10.96 27.87
CA THR A 251 -4.67 11.86 27.18
C THR A 251 -5.90 11.08 26.72
N GLU A 252 -7.10 11.57 27.02
CA GLU A 252 -8.35 10.97 26.53
C GLU A 252 -8.46 11.09 25.00
N ALA A 253 -9.03 10.08 24.33
CA ALA A 253 -9.18 10.00 22.88
C ALA A 253 -9.78 11.28 22.26
N LYS A 254 -10.87 11.80 22.84
CA LYS A 254 -11.54 13.04 22.40
C LYS A 254 -10.67 14.30 22.45
N LYS A 255 -9.61 14.31 23.25
CA LYS A 255 -8.66 15.43 23.38
C LYS A 255 -7.45 15.27 22.46
N MET A 256 -7.32 14.13 21.79
CA MET A 256 -6.19 13.83 20.93
C MET A 256 -6.48 14.24 19.49
N LYS A 257 -5.53 14.95 18.87
CA LYS A 257 -5.53 15.25 17.45
C LYS A 257 -4.25 14.77 16.78
N LEU A 258 -4.40 14.00 15.73
CA LEU A 258 -3.35 13.35 14.96
C LEU A 258 -3.46 13.77 13.49
N VAL A 259 -2.34 13.79 12.79
CA VAL A 259 -2.28 13.86 11.32
C VAL A 259 -1.30 12.81 10.85
N CYS A 260 -1.63 12.09 9.78
CA CYS A 260 -0.74 11.08 9.22
C CYS A 260 -0.78 11.07 7.70
N GLU A 261 0.24 10.45 7.11
CA GLU A 261 0.34 10.27 5.67
C GLU A 261 -0.69 9.25 5.13
N PRO A 262 -0.99 9.25 3.81
CA PRO A 262 -2.03 8.38 3.24
C PRO A 262 -1.79 6.88 3.44
N SER A 263 -0.53 6.45 3.58
CA SER A 263 -0.18 5.04 3.81
C SER A 263 -0.65 4.52 5.17
N LEU A 264 -0.78 5.42 6.14
CA LEU A 264 -1.32 5.15 7.46
C LEU A 264 -2.85 5.23 7.49
N ALA A 265 -3.54 5.34 6.34
CA ALA A 265 -5.00 5.46 6.27
C ALA A 265 -5.76 4.30 6.94
N SER A 266 -5.24 3.07 6.83
CA SER A 266 -5.83 1.90 7.50
C SER A 266 -5.77 2.06 9.03
N MET A 267 -4.63 2.48 9.57
CA MET A 267 -4.50 2.82 11.00
C MET A 267 -5.38 4.02 11.38
N ALA A 268 -5.42 5.07 10.56
CA ALA A 268 -6.26 6.25 10.78
C ALA A 268 -7.74 5.89 10.87
N THR A 269 -8.20 4.95 10.05
CA THR A 269 -9.57 4.41 10.08
C THR A 269 -9.87 3.77 11.44
N ILE A 270 -8.93 2.96 11.96
CA ILE A 270 -9.05 2.33 13.29
C ILE A 270 -9.01 3.39 14.41
N LEU A 271 -8.13 4.38 14.34
CA LEU A 271 -8.05 5.48 15.32
C LEU A 271 -9.35 6.29 15.37
N ARG A 272 -9.90 6.66 14.20
CA ARG A 272 -11.19 7.37 14.08
C ARG A 272 -12.35 6.56 14.64
N ARG A 273 -12.37 5.25 14.41
CA ARG A 273 -13.37 4.34 15.01
C ARG A 273 -13.36 4.42 16.54
N HIS A 274 -12.20 4.67 17.14
CA HIS A 274 -12.02 4.83 18.58
C HIS A 274 -12.08 6.31 19.04
N GLY A 275 -12.70 7.19 18.25
CA GLY A 275 -13.01 8.58 18.63
C GLY A 275 -11.84 9.56 18.53
N ILE A 276 -10.69 9.13 18.00
CA ILE A 276 -9.49 9.98 17.91
C ILE A 276 -9.55 10.81 16.62
N ASP A 277 -9.36 12.12 16.75
CA ASP A 277 -9.29 13.05 15.61
C ASP A 277 -8.05 12.77 14.77
N THR A 278 -8.19 12.13 13.62
CA THR A 278 -7.03 11.74 12.79
C THR A 278 -7.21 12.22 11.36
N ALA A 279 -6.50 13.28 10.98
CA ALA A 279 -6.48 13.80 9.61
C ALA A 279 -5.51 13.01 8.73
N LEU A 280 -5.81 12.95 7.42
CA LEU A 280 -4.87 12.50 6.40
C LEU A 280 -4.40 13.73 5.63
N ALA A 281 -3.09 13.82 5.37
CA ALA A 281 -2.47 14.89 4.59
C ALA A 281 -1.37 14.32 3.71
N GLU A 282 -1.09 14.96 2.57
CA GLU A 282 0.03 14.59 1.71
C GLU A 282 1.36 14.83 2.41
N LEU A 283 2.40 14.08 2.03
CA LEU A 283 3.69 14.04 2.75
C LEU A 283 4.31 15.42 2.98
N GLN A 284 4.21 16.30 1.99
CA GLN A 284 4.72 17.67 2.05
C GLN A 284 3.93 18.58 3.01
N ASP A 285 2.65 18.29 3.25
CA ASP A 285 1.74 19.16 4.00
C ASP A 285 1.57 18.70 5.47
N ILE A 286 2.09 17.52 5.84
CA ILE A 286 1.90 16.96 7.19
C ILE A 286 2.40 17.89 8.29
N ALA A 287 3.58 18.50 8.09
CA ALA A 287 4.16 19.41 9.09
C ALA A 287 3.31 20.67 9.24
N ASP A 288 2.89 21.27 8.13
CA ASP A 288 2.06 22.48 8.12
C ASP A 288 0.71 22.21 8.79
N VAL A 289 0.04 21.09 8.46
CA VAL A 289 -1.22 20.67 9.08
C VAL A 289 -1.04 20.38 10.57
N ALA A 290 0.08 19.76 10.97
CA ALA A 290 0.36 19.48 12.37
C ALA A 290 0.53 20.76 13.20
N GLU A 291 1.21 21.76 12.66
CA GLU A 291 1.41 23.05 13.32
C GLU A 291 0.12 23.87 13.36
N LEU A 292 -0.53 24.07 12.20
CA LEU A 292 -1.74 24.89 12.06
C LEU A 292 -2.91 24.37 12.90
N GLU A 293 -3.11 23.04 12.93
CA GLU A 293 -4.24 22.42 13.64
C GLU A 293 -3.85 21.88 15.03
N ASN A 294 -2.62 22.13 15.48
CA ASN A 294 -2.08 21.68 16.76
C ASN A 294 -2.18 20.15 16.95
N ARG A 295 -1.87 19.39 15.89
CA ARG A 295 -1.91 17.92 15.87
C ARG A 295 -0.54 17.32 16.20
N ILE A 296 -0.51 16.02 16.47
CA ILE A 296 0.73 15.22 16.48
C ILE A 296 0.83 14.53 15.12
N ALA A 297 1.96 14.72 14.43
CA ALA A 297 2.25 14.07 13.16
C ALA A 297 2.68 12.62 13.37
N LEU A 298 2.11 11.70 12.61
CA LEU A 298 2.52 10.29 12.53
C LEU A 298 3.04 9.99 11.13
N SER A 299 4.19 9.33 11.05
CA SER A 299 4.75 8.81 9.80
C SER A 299 5.42 7.46 10.05
N SER A 300 5.39 6.58 9.06
CA SER A 300 5.73 5.15 9.15
C SER A 300 7.18 4.84 8.78
N SER A 301 7.88 5.77 8.13
CA SER A 301 9.18 5.46 7.53
C SER A 301 10.00 6.72 7.25
N TRP A 302 10.61 6.78 6.07
CA TRP A 302 11.51 7.83 5.65
C TRP A 302 10.94 9.27 5.66
N PRO A 303 9.63 9.53 5.44
CA PRO A 303 9.11 10.90 5.51
C PRO A 303 9.23 11.50 6.91
N PHE A 304 9.28 10.64 7.94
CA PHE A 304 9.43 11.05 9.33
C PHE A 304 10.66 11.93 9.56
N LYS A 305 11.77 11.71 8.85
CA LYS A 305 12.98 12.51 9.03
C LYS A 305 12.73 13.98 8.71
N THR A 306 12.16 14.26 7.54
CA THR A 306 11.79 15.61 7.12
C THR A 306 10.80 16.25 8.09
N ILE A 307 9.77 15.50 8.50
CA ILE A 307 8.77 15.97 9.47
C ILE A 307 9.43 16.31 10.82
N SER A 308 10.35 15.47 11.31
CA SER A 308 11.04 15.64 12.59
C SER A 308 12.06 16.80 12.60
N GLU A 309 12.49 17.26 11.42
CA GLU A 309 13.34 18.46 11.28
C GLU A 309 12.50 19.74 11.35
N GLN A 310 11.24 19.69 10.91
CA GLN A 310 10.32 20.83 10.87
C GLN A 310 9.53 20.98 12.18
N LEU A 311 9.17 19.88 12.83
CA LEU A 311 8.35 19.88 14.04
C LEU A 311 9.14 19.68 15.34
N PRO A 312 8.67 20.24 16.47
CA PRO A 312 9.16 19.88 17.79
C PRO A 312 9.07 18.37 18.04
N LYS A 313 10.01 17.84 18.85
CA LYS A 313 10.09 16.41 19.15
C LYS A 313 8.78 15.84 19.66
N ASP A 314 8.09 16.59 20.53
CA ASP A 314 6.82 16.22 21.17
C ASP A 314 5.59 16.33 20.23
N LYS A 315 5.81 16.71 18.97
CA LYS A 315 4.78 16.91 17.94
C LYS A 315 4.87 15.93 16.77
N CYS A 316 5.81 15.00 16.79
CA CYS A 316 5.93 13.96 15.76
C CYS A 316 6.29 12.60 16.35
N TYR A 317 5.72 11.52 15.81
CA TYR A 317 6.02 10.15 16.19
C TYR A 317 6.25 9.24 14.97
N LEU A 318 7.32 8.43 15.02
CA LEU A 318 7.65 7.43 14.01
C LEU A 318 6.92 6.13 14.36
N VAL A 319 5.92 5.78 13.56
CA VAL A 319 5.18 4.52 13.64
C VAL A 319 6.06 3.41 13.05
N ARG A 320 6.44 2.42 13.86
CA ARG A 320 7.38 1.37 13.43
C ARG A 320 6.71 0.10 12.93
N SER A 321 5.48 -0.16 13.38
CA SER A 321 4.74 -1.35 13.02
C SER A 321 4.26 -1.28 11.56
N CYS A 322 4.20 -2.42 10.87
CA CYS A 322 3.74 -2.50 9.48
C CYS A 322 2.23 -2.77 9.36
N ALA A 323 1.68 -3.63 10.24
CA ALA A 323 0.27 -3.99 10.22
C ALA A 323 -0.58 -2.92 10.92
N SER A 324 -1.68 -2.49 10.31
CA SER A 324 -2.55 -1.41 10.81
C SER A 324 -3.06 -1.60 12.24
N THR A 325 -3.30 -2.85 12.64
CA THR A 325 -3.74 -3.17 14.00
C THR A 325 -2.61 -3.00 15.02
N ASP A 326 -1.38 -3.36 14.64
CA ASP A 326 -0.19 -3.18 15.50
C ASP A 326 0.25 -1.72 15.53
N GLN A 327 0.16 -1.02 14.40
CA GLN A 327 0.32 0.44 14.33
C GLN A 327 -0.63 1.15 15.30
N TYR A 328 -1.91 0.77 15.31
CA TYR A 328 -2.88 1.29 16.27
C TYR A 328 -2.44 1.04 17.72
N ARG A 329 -2.12 -0.21 18.08
CA ARG A 329 -1.67 -0.57 19.45
C ARG A 329 -0.41 0.20 19.86
N GLU A 330 0.53 0.35 18.92
CA GLU A 330 1.74 1.13 19.10
C GLU A 330 1.41 2.58 19.41
N VAL A 331 0.62 3.25 18.56
CA VAL A 331 0.27 4.66 18.74
C VAL A 331 -0.49 4.90 20.05
N ILE A 332 -1.48 4.06 20.37
CA ILE A 332 -2.22 4.16 21.63
C ILE A 332 -1.28 4.08 22.84
N ARG A 333 -0.36 3.09 22.84
CA ARG A 333 0.59 2.90 23.93
C ARG A 333 1.58 4.06 24.01
N GLN A 334 2.18 4.45 22.89
CA GLN A 334 3.31 5.37 22.87
C GLN A 334 2.90 6.83 23.07
N LEU A 335 1.71 7.20 22.63
CA LEU A 335 1.13 8.51 22.90
C LEU A 335 0.29 8.55 24.19
N TYR A 336 0.20 7.42 24.91
CA TYR A 336 -0.55 7.22 26.14
C TYR A 336 -2.02 7.71 26.00
N ILE A 337 -2.70 7.20 24.98
CA ILE A 337 -4.08 7.55 24.68
C ILE A 337 -5.03 6.63 25.46
N ILE A 338 -5.94 7.21 26.22
CA ILE A 338 -7.01 6.48 26.91
C ILE A 338 -8.25 6.51 26.02
N VAL A 339 -8.67 5.33 25.57
CA VAL A 339 -9.91 5.12 24.82
C VAL A 339 -10.94 4.49 25.75
N LYS A 340 -12.13 5.10 25.84
CA LYS A 340 -13.26 4.60 26.63
C LYS A 340 -14.35 4.04 25.71
N PRO A 341 -15.26 3.19 26.22
CA PRO A 341 -16.37 2.66 25.42
C PRO A 341 -17.23 3.74 24.75
N GLU A 342 -17.42 4.88 25.42
CA GLU A 342 -18.16 6.03 24.89
C GLU A 342 -17.44 6.79 23.77
N ASP A 343 -16.14 6.57 23.54
CA ASP A 343 -15.41 7.19 22.44
C ASP A 343 -15.65 6.45 21.11
N ILE A 344 -16.09 5.19 21.17
CA ILE A 344 -16.24 4.35 19.98
C ILE A 344 -17.37 4.89 19.10
N PHE A 345 -17.11 5.02 17.78
CA PHE A 345 -18.02 5.58 16.77
C PHE A 345 -18.46 7.03 17.00
N THR A 346 -17.74 7.80 17.82
CA THR A 346 -17.95 9.25 17.93
C THR A 346 -17.40 10.04 16.74
N ARG A 347 -16.66 9.37 15.83
CA ARG A 347 -16.11 9.97 14.61
C ARG A 347 -16.29 9.09 13.39
N CYS A 348 -16.45 9.74 12.24
CA CYS A 348 -16.55 9.10 10.95
C CYS A 348 -15.20 8.49 10.56
N GLN A 349 -15.19 7.20 10.28
CA GLN A 349 -13.97 6.47 9.93
C GLN A 349 -13.40 6.92 8.57
N ALA A 350 -14.24 7.48 7.69
CA ALA A 350 -13.85 7.95 6.37
C ALA A 350 -13.43 9.43 6.34
N CYS A 351 -14.30 10.35 6.77
CA CYS A 351 -14.07 11.79 6.63
C CYS A 351 -13.64 12.48 7.94
N ASN A 352 -13.43 11.71 9.03
CA ASN A 352 -12.98 12.19 10.34
C ASN A 352 -13.94 13.17 11.07
N SER A 353 -15.12 13.43 10.51
CA SER A 353 -16.15 14.27 11.15
C SER A 353 -16.65 13.66 12.45
N ASP A 354 -16.87 14.50 13.45
CA ASP A 354 -17.53 14.20 14.72
C ASP A 354 -19.07 14.24 14.64
N HIS A 355 -19.64 14.61 13.49
CA HIS A 355 -21.08 14.59 13.27
C HIS A 355 -21.54 13.20 12.85
N VAL A 356 -21.59 12.29 13.83
CA VAL A 356 -22.02 10.91 13.68
C VAL A 356 -23.23 10.65 14.57
N THR A 357 -24.28 10.10 13.98
CA THR A 357 -25.54 9.78 14.67
C THR A 357 -25.74 8.28 14.75
N MET A 358 -26.26 7.83 15.89
CA MET A 358 -26.69 6.45 16.06
C MET A 358 -28.03 6.25 15.34
N ILE A 359 -28.11 5.26 14.46
CA ILE A 359 -29.32 4.95 13.71
C ILE A 359 -29.84 3.56 14.06
N ASN A 360 -31.16 3.42 14.05
CA ASN A 360 -31.79 2.14 14.37
C ASN A 360 -31.67 1.19 13.17
N LYS A 361 -31.44 -0.09 13.45
CA LYS A 361 -31.35 -1.15 12.44
C LYS A 361 -32.58 -1.18 11.52
N LYS A 362 -33.77 -0.99 12.08
CA LYS A 362 -35.03 -0.93 11.32
C LYS A 362 -35.00 0.16 10.24
N THR A 363 -34.41 1.32 10.54
CA THR A 363 -34.28 2.43 9.59
C THR A 363 -33.44 2.01 8.37
N VAL A 364 -32.34 1.30 8.59
CA VAL A 364 -31.50 0.81 7.49
C VAL A 364 -32.20 -0.25 6.66
N GLU A 365 -32.92 -1.17 7.29
CA GLU A 365 -33.73 -2.17 6.60
C GLU A 365 -34.86 -1.54 5.75
N ASP A 366 -35.51 -0.49 6.27
CA ASP A 366 -36.52 0.28 5.52
C ASP A 366 -35.91 0.93 4.27
N TRP A 367 -34.70 1.47 4.37
CA TRP A 367 -33.99 2.01 3.23
C TRP A 367 -33.69 0.96 2.15
N PHE A 368 -33.27 -0.25 2.53
CA PHE A 368 -33.07 -1.36 1.59
C PHE A 368 -34.39 -1.80 0.91
N ARG A 369 -35.49 -1.86 1.66
CA ARG A 369 -36.83 -2.16 1.11
C ARG A 369 -37.27 -1.14 0.07
N GLN A 370 -37.06 0.15 0.34
CA GLN A 370 -37.43 1.24 -0.58
C GLN A 370 -36.58 1.25 -1.85
N LYS A 371 -35.29 0.88 -1.76
CA LYS A 371 -34.40 0.70 -2.92
C LYS A 371 -34.92 -0.38 -3.89
N GLY A 372 -35.55 -1.44 -3.37
CA GLY A 372 -36.12 -2.54 -4.16
C GLY A 372 -37.45 -2.24 -4.87
N THR A 373 -38.12 -1.12 -4.56
CA THR A 373 -39.42 -0.76 -5.16
C THR A 373 -39.35 0.15 -6.39
N SER A 374 -38.16 0.60 -6.80
CA SER A 374 -38.00 1.28 -8.10
C SER A 374 -38.16 0.27 -9.23
N LYS A 375 -39.37 0.18 -9.81
CA LYS A 375 -39.59 -0.46 -11.11
C LYS A 375 -38.67 0.20 -12.13
N THR A 376 -37.67 -0.54 -12.59
CA THR A 376 -36.85 -0.19 -13.76
C THR A 376 -37.75 -0.13 -14.98
N THR A 377 -38.13 1.06 -15.42
CA THR A 377 -38.57 1.27 -16.81
C THR A 377 -37.34 1.33 -17.69
N ASN A 378 -37.17 0.28 -18.49
CA ASN A 378 -36.39 0.14 -19.72
C ASN A 378 -35.10 0.96 -19.86
N CYS A 379 -33.95 0.27 -19.82
CA CYS A 379 -32.76 0.67 -20.56
C CYS A 379 -32.10 -0.59 -21.17
N VAL A 380 -31.89 -0.53 -22.48
CA VAL A 380 -31.40 -1.60 -23.37
C VAL A 380 -29.88 -1.76 -23.22
N PRO A 381 -29.29 -2.97 -23.35
CA PRO A 381 -27.85 -3.19 -23.26
C PRO A 381 -27.12 -2.66 -24.51
N ALA A 382 -25.95 -2.05 -24.33
CA ALA A 382 -25.09 -1.63 -25.44
C ALA A 382 -24.22 -2.78 -25.96
N GLY A 383 -24.41 -3.14 -27.23
CA GLY A 383 -23.53 -4.01 -28.01
C GLY A 383 -24.03 -4.25 -29.44
N TYR A 384 -23.29 -3.70 -30.42
CA TYR A 384 -23.32 -3.90 -31.88
C TYR A 384 -24.30 -3.08 -32.76
N SER A 385 -23.75 -2.74 -33.93
CA SER A 385 -24.12 -1.74 -34.92
C SER A 385 -25.28 -2.13 -35.82
N ASP A 386 -25.99 -1.14 -36.38
CA ASP A 386 -25.92 -0.78 -37.81
C ASP A 386 -26.82 0.42 -38.11
N ASN A 387 -26.50 1.10 -39.22
CA ASN A 387 -27.19 2.24 -39.80
C ASN A 387 -28.70 2.02 -39.98
N GLU A 388 -29.51 3.06 -39.74
CA GLU A 388 -30.43 3.68 -40.72
C GLU A 388 -31.46 4.61 -40.04
N PHE A 389 -31.51 5.86 -40.53
CA PHE A 389 -32.68 6.72 -40.73
C PHE A 389 -34.00 6.42 -39.98
N THR A 390 -34.49 7.36 -39.16
CA THR A 390 -35.53 8.35 -39.54
C THR A 390 -36.06 9.12 -38.32
N ASP A 391 -36.20 10.44 -38.51
CA ASP A 391 -37.00 11.37 -37.72
C ASP A 391 -38.45 10.89 -37.55
N SER A 392 -39.03 11.10 -36.38
CA SER A 392 -40.33 11.78 -36.28
C SER A 392 -40.68 12.12 -34.83
N GLU A 393 -41.26 13.30 -34.70
CA GLU A 393 -41.57 14.07 -33.52
C GLU A 393 -42.92 13.66 -32.88
N GLU A 394 -43.19 14.34 -31.75
CA GLU A 394 -44.50 14.76 -31.22
C GLU A 394 -45.36 13.82 -30.34
N ASP A 395 -45.33 14.20 -29.05
CA ASP A 395 -46.45 14.78 -28.26
C ASP A 395 -47.52 13.93 -27.54
N ASP A 396 -47.56 14.24 -26.24
CA ASP A 396 -48.69 14.45 -25.33
C ASP A 396 -49.66 13.31 -24.96
N TYR A 397 -49.86 13.11 -23.63
CA TYR A 397 -51.08 13.57 -22.93
C TYR A 397 -51.27 12.95 -21.51
N TYR A 398 -51.77 13.80 -20.61
CA TYR A 398 -52.38 13.61 -19.28
C TYR A 398 -51.58 13.35 -17.98
N SER A 399 -51.51 14.45 -17.22
CA SER A 399 -51.54 14.65 -15.76
C SER A 399 -52.23 13.57 -14.91
N LEU A 400 -51.66 13.26 -13.75
CA LEU A 400 -52.35 13.13 -12.45
C LEU A 400 -51.31 13.19 -11.31
N SER A 401 -51.35 14.24 -10.48
CA SER A 401 -50.57 14.35 -9.24
C SER A 401 -51.08 13.37 -8.18
N PRO A 402 -50.18 12.80 -7.35
CA PRO A 402 -50.51 12.77 -5.92
C PRO A 402 -49.34 13.03 -4.97
N ARG A 403 -49.65 13.90 -4.00
CA ARG A 403 -49.23 13.92 -2.58
C ARG A 403 -47.74 14.03 -2.26
N GLU A 404 -47.40 15.20 -1.72
CA GLU A 404 -46.10 15.57 -1.16
C GLU A 404 -45.82 14.82 0.15
N CYS A 405 -44.64 14.23 0.26
CA CYS A 405 -43.98 13.93 1.53
C CYS A 405 -42.78 14.89 1.69
N PRO A 406 -42.55 15.45 2.89
CA PRO A 406 -41.43 16.33 3.13
C PRO A 406 -40.11 15.52 3.22
N ASP A 407 -39.03 16.08 2.66
CA ASP A 407 -37.62 15.70 2.84
C ASP A 407 -36.92 14.79 1.81
N SER A 408 -37.53 14.51 0.65
CA SER A 408 -36.81 13.91 -0.49
C SER A 408 -36.41 14.95 -1.54
N VAL A 409 -35.11 15.12 -1.81
CA VAL A 409 -34.64 15.93 -2.95
C VAL A 409 -34.88 15.15 -4.25
N LYS A 410 -35.77 15.65 -5.11
CA LYS A 410 -36.06 15.05 -6.41
C LYS A 410 -34.97 15.40 -7.43
N ASN A 411 -34.03 14.49 -7.65
CA ASN A 411 -33.23 14.44 -8.88
C ASN A 411 -33.48 13.05 -9.52
N GLY A 412 -34.18 13.02 -10.65
CA GLY A 412 -34.32 11.86 -11.55
C GLY A 412 -34.53 10.47 -10.89
N SER A 413 -35.78 10.04 -10.77
CA SER A 413 -36.22 8.63 -10.65
C SER A 413 -35.69 7.74 -9.51
N HIS A 414 -34.83 8.23 -8.61
CA HIS A 414 -34.34 7.48 -7.45
C HIS A 414 -34.48 8.29 -6.15
N CYS A 415 -35.32 7.82 -5.24
CA CYS A 415 -35.44 8.38 -3.89
C CYS A 415 -34.34 7.80 -3.01
N TYR A 416 -33.19 8.49 -2.92
CA TYR A 416 -32.14 8.11 -1.99
C TYR A 416 -32.42 8.71 -0.61
N PRO A 417 -32.24 7.95 0.48
CA PRO A 417 -32.35 8.52 1.81
C PRO A 417 -31.26 9.55 2.03
N THR A 418 -31.58 10.58 2.80
CA THR A 418 -30.71 11.69 3.14
C THR A 418 -30.43 11.72 4.64
N THR A 419 -29.28 12.25 5.01
CA THR A 419 -28.93 12.63 6.38
C THR A 419 -29.79 13.82 6.81
N THR A 420 -29.77 14.18 8.09
CA THR A 420 -30.47 15.37 8.60
C THR A 420 -29.93 16.68 8.00
N THR A 421 -28.69 16.65 7.50
CA THR A 421 -28.01 17.74 6.79
C THR A 421 -28.25 17.73 5.28
N GLY A 422 -29.09 16.81 4.76
CA GLY A 422 -29.43 16.72 3.33
C GLY A 422 -28.40 15.98 2.46
N VAL A 423 -27.40 15.33 3.04
CA VAL A 423 -26.39 14.53 2.32
C VAL A 423 -26.97 13.17 1.98
N ILE A 424 -26.75 12.69 0.76
CA ILE A 424 -27.22 11.36 0.34
C ILE A 424 -26.54 10.27 1.16
N VAL A 425 -27.33 9.38 1.76
CA VAL A 425 -26.85 8.20 2.47
C VAL A 425 -26.27 7.20 1.46
N ARG A 426 -25.03 6.79 1.71
CA ARG A 426 -24.21 5.92 0.86
C ARG A 426 -24.54 4.44 1.08
N LEU A 427 -25.79 4.08 0.81
CA LEU A 427 -26.27 2.69 0.89
C LEU A 427 -25.61 1.75 -0.12
N ASP A 428 -25.02 2.30 -1.18
CA ASP A 428 -24.20 1.56 -2.14
C ASP A 428 -22.98 0.90 -1.49
N LEU A 429 -22.52 1.41 -0.36
CA LEU A 429 -21.36 0.90 0.37
C LEU A 429 -21.73 -0.05 1.52
N VAL A 430 -23.02 -0.39 1.65
CA VAL A 430 -23.55 -1.19 2.77
C VAL A 430 -24.05 -2.53 2.25
N ILE A 431 -23.56 -3.62 2.86
CA ILE A 431 -24.06 -4.97 2.59
C ILE A 431 -25.14 -5.30 3.63
N GLU A 432 -26.37 -5.52 3.17
CA GLU A 432 -27.55 -5.72 4.03
C GLU A 432 -27.34 -6.83 5.08
N GLU A 433 -26.71 -7.94 4.69
CA GLU A 433 -26.42 -9.08 5.57
C GLU A 433 -25.48 -8.72 6.73
N GLN A 434 -24.53 -7.81 6.50
CA GLN A 434 -23.58 -7.36 7.52
C GLN A 434 -24.24 -6.43 8.54
N VAL A 435 -25.26 -5.68 8.12
CA VAL A 435 -26.08 -4.85 9.02
C VAL A 435 -27.03 -5.72 9.83
N LYS A 436 -27.49 -6.86 9.29
CA LYS A 436 -28.35 -7.81 10.01
C LYS A 436 -27.68 -8.41 11.26
N SER A 437 -26.37 -8.52 11.29
CA SER A 437 -25.61 -9.00 12.46
C SER A 437 -25.00 -7.88 13.31
N ALA A 438 -25.30 -6.61 12.98
CA ALA A 438 -24.80 -5.46 13.71
C ALA A 438 -25.64 -5.14 14.96
N ASN A 439 -24.95 -4.82 16.05
CA ASN A 439 -25.57 -4.34 17.29
C ASN A 439 -25.50 -2.82 17.41
N LEU A 440 -24.52 -2.21 16.76
CA LEU A 440 -24.33 -0.77 16.70
C LEU A 440 -24.26 -0.35 15.23
N ILE A 441 -25.03 0.68 14.86
CA ILE A 441 -25.03 1.25 13.51
C ILE A 441 -25.02 2.78 13.63
N CYS A 442 -24.12 3.39 12.87
CA CYS A 442 -23.87 4.83 12.90
C CYS A 442 -23.92 5.42 11.50
N LEU A 443 -24.47 6.62 11.35
CA LEU A 443 -24.50 7.40 10.13
C LEU A 443 -23.63 8.64 10.29
N CYS A 444 -22.75 8.91 9.34
CA CYS A 444 -22.06 10.19 9.28
C CYS A 444 -22.91 11.23 8.56
N GLU A 445 -23.32 12.26 9.28
CA GLU A 445 -24.13 13.37 8.74
C GLU A 445 -23.35 14.22 7.72
N LYS A 446 -22.01 14.18 7.73
CA LYS A 446 -21.19 14.94 6.77
C LYS A 446 -21.03 14.26 5.41
N CYS A 447 -20.86 12.93 5.38
CA CYS A 447 -20.53 12.20 4.14
C CYS A 447 -21.53 11.10 3.77
N GLY A 448 -22.58 10.92 4.56
CA GLY A 448 -23.63 9.92 4.32
C GLY A 448 -23.19 8.47 4.50
N ARG A 449 -21.96 8.19 4.95
CA ARG A 449 -21.49 6.81 5.16
C ARG A 449 -22.10 6.19 6.40
N VAL A 450 -22.48 4.92 6.28
CA VAL A 450 -22.97 4.07 7.37
C VAL A 450 -21.84 3.15 7.84
N PHE A 451 -21.65 3.04 9.15
CA PHE A 451 -20.69 2.16 9.80
C PHE A 451 -21.41 1.28 10.82
N TRP A 452 -20.87 0.11 11.11
CA TRP A 452 -21.47 -0.82 12.06
C TRP A 452 -20.45 -1.60 12.87
N GLN A 453 -20.87 -2.15 14.01
CA GLN A 453 -20.13 -3.12 14.80
C GLN A 453 -20.98 -4.37 15.03
N THR A 454 -20.42 -5.52 14.70
CA THR A 454 -20.93 -6.83 15.06
C THR A 454 -20.47 -7.19 16.48
N GLU A 455 -21.26 -7.97 17.19
CA GLU A 455 -20.88 -8.55 18.48
C GLU A 455 -19.55 -9.31 18.32
N THR A 456 -18.54 -8.94 19.10
CA THR A 456 -17.31 -9.72 19.21
C THR A 456 -17.62 -10.97 20.02
N LYS A 457 -17.47 -12.16 19.41
CA LYS A 457 -17.40 -13.41 20.17
C LYS A 457 -16.18 -13.43 21.09
#